data_AF-A0A318UES6-F1
#
_entry.id   AF-A0A318UES6-F1
#
_cell.length_a   1.000
_cell.length_b   1.000
_cell.length_c   1.000
_cell.angle_alpha   90.00
_cell.angle_beta   90.00
_cell.angle_gamma   90.00
#
_symmetry.space_group_name_H-M   'P 1'
#
loop_
_entity.id
_entity.type
_entity.pdbx_description
1 polymer ?
#
loop_
_entity_poly.entity_id
_entity_poly.type
_entity_poly.pdbx_seq_one_letter_code
_entity_poly.pdbx_strand_id
1 'polypeptide(L)'
;MKCIDYPGYPVPDFRAQMDQLRAGFKKKGVELALQDIILSCFNDFMEGKTCYYEQLLYMKALQAELINFCNKVSGAPFTELLIQHLLFLRFNHSAFISFYQLKIREGLEPVFELRMQFDYLCAYEKALKIQTEWANGVFDKKSPAAHMAVLAYVKAELEYLQKKQNWDLGDRPLQLKTTAGPAYRIKVSISADALAYLLRLLVESGIIIAQPRSQLLGFVARNFQTPGIGEQLLSASSLGVKYLQVVQTTAKGVRAALMRMLKILDSRFAFVHFF
;
A
#
# COMPACT_ATOMS: atom_id res chain seq x y z
N MET A 1 -34.54 29.87 3.41
CA MET A 1 -34.51 28.48 2.91
C MET A 1 -35.92 27.93 2.96
N LYS A 2 -36.57 27.68 1.81
CA LYS A 2 -37.90 27.05 1.78
C LYS A 2 -37.71 25.54 1.70
N CYS A 3 -38.10 24.82 2.76
CA CYS A 3 -38.42 23.40 2.62
C CYS A 3 -39.67 23.30 1.75
N ILE A 4 -39.60 22.51 0.69
CA ILE A 4 -40.78 22.23 -0.12
C ILE A 4 -41.22 20.83 0.29
N ASP A 5 -42.39 20.73 0.93
CA ASP A 5 -43.09 19.46 1.00
C ASP A 5 -43.50 19.11 -0.44
N TYR A 6 -42.81 18.13 -1.01
CA TYR A 6 -43.10 17.61 -2.35
C TYR A 6 -43.81 16.25 -2.20
N PRO A 7 -45.15 16.23 -2.02
CA PRO A 7 -45.89 14.98 -2.08
C PRO A 7 -45.92 14.54 -3.55
N GLY A 8 -45.17 13.49 -3.85
CA GLY A 8 -45.33 12.71 -5.07
C GLY A 8 -45.06 13.48 -6.37
N TYR A 9 -43.78 13.64 -6.72
CA TYR A 9 -43.48 13.75 -8.15
C TYR A 9 -43.61 12.35 -8.76
N PRO A 10 -44.38 12.16 -9.85
CA PRO A 10 -44.29 10.93 -10.60
C PRO A 10 -42.93 10.97 -11.28
N VAL A 11 -42.00 10.09 -10.88
CA VAL A 11 -40.66 10.02 -11.48
C VAL A 11 -40.48 8.78 -12.37
N PRO A 12 -41.33 8.54 -13.39
CA PRO A 12 -41.02 7.53 -14.39
C PRO A 12 -39.69 7.87 -15.08
N ASP A 13 -39.38 9.15 -15.31
CA ASP A 13 -38.10 9.57 -15.91
C ASP A 13 -36.87 9.31 -15.03
N PHE A 14 -36.96 9.52 -13.71
CA PHE A 14 -35.81 9.32 -12.81
C PHE A 14 -35.60 7.85 -12.50
N ARG A 15 -36.68 7.04 -12.42
CA ARG A 15 -36.59 5.58 -12.35
C ARG A 15 -36.02 4.99 -13.65
N ALA A 16 -36.51 5.43 -14.81
CA ALA A 16 -35.99 5.00 -16.10
C ALA A 16 -34.50 5.37 -16.27
N GLN A 17 -34.10 6.56 -15.82
CA GLN A 17 -32.70 6.98 -15.80
C GLN A 17 -31.85 6.17 -14.80
N MET A 18 -32.41 5.74 -13.67
CA MET A 18 -31.74 4.81 -12.75
C MET A 18 -31.54 3.42 -13.37
N ASP A 19 -32.55 2.90 -14.07
CA ASP A 19 -32.43 1.62 -14.78
C ASP A 19 -31.39 1.69 -15.91
N GLN A 20 -31.33 2.81 -16.62
CA GLN A 20 -30.27 3.09 -17.59
C GLN A 20 -28.88 3.16 -16.95
N LEU A 21 -28.76 3.79 -15.79
CA LEU A 21 -27.51 3.86 -15.02
C LEU A 21 -27.07 2.46 -14.56
N ARG A 22 -28.00 1.67 -14.03
CA ARG A 22 -27.76 0.28 -13.59
C ARG A 22 -27.33 -0.61 -14.76
N ALA A 23 -27.99 -0.48 -15.91
CA ALA A 23 -27.59 -1.17 -17.13
C ALA A 23 -26.21 -0.72 -17.62
N GLY A 24 -25.91 0.58 -17.53
CA GLY A 24 -24.60 1.16 -17.87
C GLY A 24 -23.47 0.61 -17.00
N PHE A 25 -23.66 0.59 -15.68
CA PHE A 25 -22.67 0.06 -14.73
C PHE A 25 -22.44 -1.44 -14.90
N LYS A 26 -23.52 -2.22 -15.11
CA LYS A 26 -23.42 -3.66 -15.37
C LYS A 26 -22.71 -3.98 -16.68
N LYS A 27 -22.96 -3.19 -17.73
CA LYS A 27 -22.30 -3.36 -19.04
C LYS A 27 -20.82 -2.99 -19.02
N LYS A 28 -20.41 -2.07 -18.15
CA LYS A 28 -19.04 -1.55 -18.05
C LYS A 28 -18.17 -2.25 -17.00
N GLY A 29 -18.74 -3.20 -16.24
CA GLY A 29 -17.99 -3.96 -15.23
C GLY A 29 -17.55 -3.12 -14.03
N VAL A 30 -18.37 -2.14 -13.62
CA VAL A 30 -18.09 -1.38 -12.40
C VAL A 30 -18.12 -2.32 -11.19
N GLU A 31 -17.25 -2.09 -10.23
CA GLU A 31 -17.22 -2.84 -8.98
C GLU A 31 -18.57 -2.78 -8.24
N LEU A 32 -19.10 -3.94 -7.83
CA LEU A 32 -20.44 -4.07 -7.25
C LEU A 32 -20.64 -3.15 -6.04
N ALA A 33 -19.62 -3.03 -5.18
CA ALA A 33 -19.66 -2.16 -4.00
C ALA A 33 -19.89 -0.68 -4.37
N LEU A 34 -19.24 -0.19 -5.42
CA LEU A 34 -19.41 1.20 -5.88
C LEU A 34 -20.78 1.42 -6.53
N GLN A 35 -21.30 0.42 -7.26
CA GLN A 35 -22.66 0.48 -7.82
C GLN A 35 -23.70 0.59 -6.71
N ASP A 36 -23.58 -0.25 -5.69
CA ASP A 36 -24.53 -0.28 -4.57
C ASP A 36 -24.53 1.03 -3.79
N ILE A 37 -23.35 1.64 -3.55
CA ILE A 37 -23.25 2.95 -2.89
C ILE A 37 -23.96 4.05 -3.69
N ILE A 38 -23.76 4.10 -5.01
CA ILE A 38 -24.37 5.14 -5.85
C ILE A 38 -25.88 4.92 -5.94
N LEU A 39 -26.32 3.67 -6.14
CA LEU A 39 -27.73 3.32 -6.26
C LEU A 39 -28.49 3.48 -4.93
N SER A 40 -27.86 3.17 -3.79
CA SER A 40 -28.47 3.38 -2.47
C SER A 40 -28.72 4.86 -2.23
N CYS A 41 -27.80 5.74 -2.63
CA CYS A 41 -27.99 7.19 -2.49
C CYS A 41 -29.21 7.71 -3.27
N PHE A 42 -29.43 7.19 -4.48
CA PHE A 42 -30.61 7.55 -5.28
C PHE A 42 -31.91 6.96 -4.71
N ASN A 43 -31.86 5.74 -4.17
CA ASN A 43 -33.01 5.12 -3.49
C ASN A 43 -33.38 5.86 -2.20
N ASP A 44 -32.41 6.17 -1.35
CA ASP A 44 -32.61 6.92 -0.11
C ASP A 44 -33.18 8.32 -0.40
N PHE A 45 -32.75 8.96 -1.50
CA PHE A 45 -33.32 10.23 -1.96
C PHE A 45 -34.78 10.09 -2.43
N MET A 46 -35.13 8.98 -3.09
CA MET A 46 -36.49 8.70 -3.57
C MET A 46 -37.45 8.29 -2.45
N GLU A 47 -36.95 7.66 -1.40
CA GLU A 47 -37.72 7.29 -0.20
C GLU A 47 -37.84 8.46 0.80
N GLY A 48 -36.96 9.45 0.68
CA GLY A 48 -36.96 10.68 1.49
C GLY A 48 -38.25 11.48 1.33
N LYS A 49 -38.95 11.72 2.44
CA LYS A 49 -40.22 12.48 2.47
C LYS A 49 -40.04 13.99 2.27
N THR A 50 -38.83 14.51 2.50
CA THR A 50 -38.51 15.94 2.37
C THR A 50 -37.13 16.11 1.74
N CYS A 51 -37.03 16.98 0.73
CA CYS A 51 -35.75 17.35 0.12
C CYS A 51 -35.66 18.87 -0.08
N TYR A 52 -34.45 19.41 -0.03
CA TYR A 52 -34.23 20.80 -0.40
C TYR A 52 -34.15 20.93 -1.92
N TYR A 53 -34.66 22.04 -2.47
CA TYR A 53 -34.65 22.29 -3.92
C TYR A 53 -33.24 22.20 -4.55
N GLU A 54 -32.23 22.66 -3.82
CA GLU A 54 -30.82 22.58 -4.22
C GLU A 54 -30.32 21.13 -4.31
N GLN A 55 -30.79 20.25 -3.42
CA GLN A 55 -30.45 18.82 -3.45
C GLN A 55 -31.10 18.14 -4.65
N LEU A 56 -32.36 18.47 -4.97
CA LEU A 56 -33.04 17.94 -6.15
C LEU A 56 -32.33 18.34 -7.45
N LEU A 57 -31.91 19.60 -7.57
CA LEU A 57 -31.12 20.09 -8.71
C LEU A 57 -29.78 19.35 -8.82
N TYR A 58 -29.08 19.18 -7.69
CA TYR A 58 -27.82 18.44 -7.66
C TYR A 58 -28.02 16.98 -8.07
N MET A 59 -29.04 16.28 -7.56
CA MET A 59 -29.31 14.88 -7.88
C MET A 59 -29.66 14.66 -9.35
N LYS A 60 -30.46 15.55 -9.93
CA LYS A 60 -30.76 15.52 -11.38
C LYS A 60 -29.51 15.75 -12.23
N ALA A 61 -28.68 16.72 -11.83
CA ALA A 61 -27.45 16.98 -12.55
C ALA A 61 -26.42 15.86 -12.39
N LEU A 62 -26.31 15.28 -11.18
CA LEU A 62 -25.47 14.11 -10.90
C LEU A 62 -25.89 12.91 -11.76
N GLN A 63 -27.19 12.61 -11.82
CA GLN A 63 -27.70 11.51 -12.63
C GLN A 63 -27.44 11.73 -14.13
N ALA A 64 -27.68 12.95 -14.63
CA ALA A 64 -27.42 13.29 -16.02
C ALA A 64 -25.93 13.20 -16.38
N GLU A 65 -25.04 13.69 -15.52
CA GLU A 65 -23.58 13.61 -15.72
C GLU A 65 -23.07 12.17 -15.65
N LEU A 66 -23.59 11.34 -14.73
CA LEU A 66 -23.20 9.92 -14.67
C LEU A 66 -23.67 9.13 -15.90
N ILE A 67 -24.87 9.41 -16.42
CA ILE A 67 -25.34 8.81 -17.68
C ILE A 67 -24.47 9.27 -18.86
N ASN A 68 -24.16 10.57 -18.92
CA ASN A 68 -23.28 11.13 -19.94
C ASN A 68 -21.88 10.50 -19.89
N PHE A 69 -21.35 10.31 -18.68
CA PHE A 69 -20.08 9.65 -18.43
C PHE A 69 -20.10 8.17 -18.89
N CYS A 70 -21.16 7.42 -18.57
CA CYS A 70 -21.32 6.04 -19.03
C CYS A 70 -21.39 5.93 -20.57
N ASN A 71 -21.97 6.93 -21.23
CA ASN A 71 -22.08 6.98 -22.69
C ASN A 71 -20.78 7.41 -23.38
N LYS A 72 -20.05 8.38 -22.80
CA LYS A 72 -18.81 8.94 -23.37
C LYS A 72 -17.57 8.09 -23.10
N VAL A 73 -17.47 7.47 -21.92
CA VAL A 73 -16.26 6.76 -21.52
C VAL A 73 -16.40 5.27 -21.83
N SER A 74 -15.60 4.81 -22.78
CA SER A 74 -15.51 3.40 -23.18
C SER A 74 -14.05 2.97 -23.15
N GLY A 75 -13.62 2.39 -22.03
CA GLY A 75 -12.26 1.86 -21.86
C GLY A 75 -11.95 1.51 -20.41
N ALA A 76 -11.04 0.56 -20.20
CA ALA A 76 -10.41 0.31 -18.91
C ALA A 76 -9.28 1.35 -18.69
N PRO A 77 -9.05 1.86 -17.46
CA PRO A 77 -9.67 1.49 -16.18
C PRO A 77 -10.91 2.35 -15.85
N PHE A 78 -12.13 1.81 -16.09
CA PHE A 78 -13.39 2.55 -15.99
C PHE A 78 -13.75 2.94 -14.55
N THR A 79 -13.48 2.06 -13.58
CA THR A 79 -13.79 2.27 -12.16
C THR A 79 -12.99 3.45 -11.59
N GLU A 80 -11.71 3.55 -11.94
CA GLU A 80 -10.80 4.62 -11.53
C GLU A 80 -11.25 5.97 -12.09
N LEU A 81 -11.63 6.00 -13.37
CA LEU A 81 -12.16 7.20 -14.01
C LEU A 81 -13.51 7.62 -13.40
N LEU A 82 -14.37 6.66 -13.07
CA LEU A 82 -15.64 6.92 -12.39
C LEU A 82 -15.41 7.52 -11.01
N ILE A 83 -14.45 7.02 -10.24
CA ILE A 83 -14.08 7.58 -8.94
C ILE A 83 -13.56 9.01 -9.08
N GLN A 84 -12.69 9.28 -10.06
CA GLN A 84 -12.21 10.64 -10.35
C GLN A 84 -13.36 11.57 -10.74
N HIS A 85 -14.33 11.07 -11.49
CA HIS A 85 -15.51 11.82 -11.89
C HIS A 85 -16.45 12.11 -10.71
N LEU A 86 -16.66 11.14 -9.81
CA LEU A 86 -17.43 11.34 -8.57
C LEU A 86 -16.78 12.35 -7.63
N LEU A 87 -15.46 12.33 -7.53
CA LEU A 87 -14.68 13.32 -6.79
C LEU A 87 -14.80 14.72 -7.42
N PHE A 88 -14.77 14.83 -8.77
CA PHE A 88 -15.02 16.07 -9.50
C PHE A 88 -16.42 16.63 -9.20
N LEU A 89 -17.45 15.76 -9.20
CA LEU A 89 -18.84 16.13 -8.91
C LEU A 89 -19.10 16.43 -7.43
N ARG A 90 -18.08 16.36 -6.56
CA ARG A 90 -18.18 16.57 -5.10
C ARG A 90 -19.17 15.61 -4.42
N PHE A 91 -19.18 14.35 -4.85
CA PHE A 91 -20.03 13.32 -4.27
C PHE A 91 -19.61 13.00 -2.83
N ASN A 92 -20.26 13.65 -1.87
CA ASN A 92 -19.85 13.68 -0.46
C ASN A 92 -20.55 12.63 0.42
N HIS A 93 -20.74 11.43 -0.13
CA HIS A 93 -21.43 10.37 0.60
C HIS A 93 -20.44 9.61 1.51
N SER A 94 -20.82 9.36 2.76
CA SER A 94 -19.96 8.68 3.76
C SER A 94 -19.52 7.30 3.29
N ALA A 95 -20.43 6.51 2.71
CA ALA A 95 -20.09 5.17 2.20
C ALA A 95 -19.10 5.22 1.03
N PHE A 96 -19.14 6.27 0.20
CA PHE A 96 -18.17 6.47 -0.88
C PHE A 96 -16.78 6.82 -0.33
N ILE A 97 -16.72 7.64 0.71
CA ILE A 97 -15.46 7.97 1.41
C ILE A 97 -14.86 6.70 2.01
N SER A 98 -15.65 5.89 2.71
CA SER A 98 -15.18 4.62 3.29
C SER A 98 -14.70 3.63 2.22
N PHE A 99 -15.41 3.53 1.11
CA PHE A 99 -15.00 2.70 -0.03
C PHE A 99 -13.66 3.16 -0.62
N TYR A 100 -13.47 4.47 -0.80
CA TYR A 100 -12.22 4.99 -1.34
C TYR A 100 -11.05 4.82 -0.36
N GLN A 101 -11.30 4.95 0.95
CA GLN A 101 -10.31 4.64 1.99
C GLN A 101 -9.90 3.15 1.97
N LEU A 102 -10.86 2.24 1.79
CA LEU A 102 -10.60 0.82 1.69
C LEU A 102 -9.74 0.50 0.46
N LYS A 103 -10.05 1.10 -0.69
CA LYS A 103 -9.27 0.92 -1.93
C LYS A 103 -7.82 1.41 -1.79
N ILE A 104 -7.60 2.53 -1.09
CA ILE A 104 -6.25 3.01 -0.77
C ILE A 104 -5.52 2.00 0.13
N ARG A 105 -6.21 1.43 1.12
CA ARG A 105 -5.64 0.42 2.03
C ARG A 105 -5.27 -0.88 1.31
N GLU A 106 -6.15 -1.39 0.46
CA GLU A 106 -5.88 -2.59 -0.34
C GLU A 106 -4.70 -2.38 -1.30
N GLY A 107 -4.52 -1.16 -1.82
CA GLY A 107 -3.35 -0.79 -2.62
C GLY A 107 -2.04 -0.72 -1.82
N LEU A 108 -2.11 -0.50 -0.50
CA LEU A 108 -0.95 -0.42 0.40
C LEU A 108 -0.52 -1.78 0.96
N GLU A 109 -1.47 -2.70 1.15
CA GLU A 109 -1.23 -4.04 1.72
C GLU A 109 -0.17 -4.90 0.99
N PRO A 110 -0.05 -4.89 -0.35
CA PRO A 110 1.00 -5.65 -1.04
C PRO A 110 2.37 -4.97 -1.03
N VAL A 111 2.48 -3.71 -0.60
CA VAL A 111 3.73 -2.94 -0.64
C VAL A 111 4.47 -3.11 0.68
N PHE A 112 5.48 -3.97 0.74
CA PHE A 112 6.23 -4.24 1.97
C PHE A 112 7.23 -3.14 2.37
N GLU A 113 7.67 -2.33 1.40
CA GLU A 113 8.69 -1.30 1.65
C GLU A 113 8.06 0.03 2.09
N LEU A 114 8.42 0.50 3.29
CA LEU A 114 7.88 1.73 3.90
C LEU A 114 8.08 2.97 3.01
N ARG A 115 9.19 3.01 2.26
CA ARG A 115 9.50 4.10 1.33
C ARG A 115 8.59 4.09 0.10
N MET A 116 8.28 2.91 -0.44
CA MET A 116 7.35 2.77 -1.55
C MET A 116 5.90 3.06 -1.13
N GLN A 117 5.51 2.70 0.10
CA GLN A 117 4.21 3.08 0.68
C GLN A 117 4.09 4.61 0.80
N PHE A 118 5.16 5.29 1.21
CA PHE A 118 5.22 6.75 1.33
C PHE A 118 5.12 7.44 -0.02
N ASP A 119 5.89 7.00 -1.02
CA ASP A 119 5.85 7.56 -2.38
C ASP A 119 4.46 7.34 -3.05
N TYR A 120 3.84 6.18 -2.81
CA TYR A 120 2.48 5.88 -3.26
C TYR A 120 1.45 6.85 -2.67
N LEU A 121 1.48 7.08 -1.36
CA LEU A 121 0.59 8.04 -0.69
C LEU A 121 0.83 9.49 -1.11
N CYS A 122 2.08 9.90 -1.34
CA CYS A 122 2.40 11.22 -1.88
C CYS A 122 1.84 11.43 -3.29
N ALA A 123 1.85 10.41 -4.15
CA ALA A 123 1.24 10.48 -5.47
C ALA A 123 -0.28 10.69 -5.37
N TYR A 124 -0.96 9.99 -4.45
CA TYR A 124 -2.38 10.20 -4.18
C TYR A 124 -2.69 11.59 -3.60
N GLU A 125 -1.88 12.07 -2.65
CA GLU A 125 -2.05 13.42 -2.09
C GLU A 125 -1.93 14.49 -3.18
N LYS A 126 -0.95 14.34 -4.09
CA LYS A 126 -0.76 15.24 -5.22
C LYS A 126 -1.93 15.18 -6.21
N ALA A 127 -2.41 13.99 -6.54
CA ALA A 127 -3.57 13.82 -7.42
C ALA A 127 -4.84 14.47 -6.85
N LEU A 128 -5.08 14.32 -5.54
CA LEU A 128 -6.23 14.91 -4.85
C LEU A 128 -6.13 16.43 -4.72
N LYS A 129 -4.92 17.00 -4.57
CA LYS A 129 -4.70 18.47 -4.50
C LYS A 129 -4.88 19.17 -5.85
N ILE A 130 -4.55 18.50 -6.95
CA ILE A 130 -4.64 19.06 -8.31
C ILE A 130 -6.08 19.01 -8.83
N GLN A 131 -6.94 18.24 -8.17
CA GLN A 131 -8.28 17.97 -8.65
C GLN A 131 -9.14 19.24 -8.65
N THR A 132 -9.60 19.61 -9.84
CA THR A 132 -10.48 20.77 -10.06
C THR A 132 -11.88 20.44 -9.58
N GLU A 133 -12.51 21.29 -8.77
CA GLU A 133 -13.85 21.05 -8.26
C GLU A 133 -14.92 21.55 -9.23
N TRP A 134 -16.03 20.81 -9.34
CA TRP A 134 -17.22 21.31 -10.01
C TRP A 134 -17.88 22.42 -9.18
N ALA A 135 -18.19 23.55 -9.83
CA ALA A 135 -18.72 24.75 -9.17
C ALA A 135 -20.23 24.69 -8.87
N ASN A 136 -20.97 23.73 -9.44
CA ASN A 136 -22.45 23.74 -9.47
C ASN A 136 -23.15 23.00 -8.32
N GLY A 137 -22.57 23.04 -7.12
CA GLY A 137 -23.25 22.62 -5.90
C GLY A 137 -22.65 21.41 -5.19
N VAL A 138 -23.14 21.16 -3.97
CA VAL A 138 -22.59 20.18 -3.02
C VAL A 138 -23.73 19.24 -2.59
N PHE A 139 -23.47 17.92 -2.58
CA PHE A 139 -24.43 16.89 -2.15
C PHE A 139 -24.92 17.12 -0.71
N ASP A 140 -23.99 17.36 0.22
CA ASP A 140 -24.28 17.74 1.60
C ASP A 140 -23.41 18.93 2.01
N LYS A 141 -24.04 20.07 2.32
CA LYS A 141 -23.36 21.29 2.79
C LYS A 141 -22.77 21.13 4.19
N LYS A 142 -23.21 20.14 4.98
CA LYS A 142 -22.76 19.94 6.37
C LYS A 142 -21.52 19.06 6.48
N SER A 143 -21.29 18.22 5.47
CA SER A 143 -20.13 17.32 5.41
C SER A 143 -18.97 17.99 4.65
N PRO A 144 -17.70 17.84 5.09
CA PRO A 144 -16.55 18.30 4.30
C PRO A 144 -16.48 17.51 3.00
N ALA A 145 -16.17 18.13 1.87
CA ALA A 145 -16.17 17.46 0.56
C ALA A 145 -15.37 16.13 0.58
N ALA A 146 -15.80 15.12 -0.17
CA ALA A 146 -15.17 13.79 -0.14
C ALA A 146 -13.66 13.83 -0.37
N HIS A 147 -13.18 14.71 -1.25
CA HIS A 147 -11.74 14.89 -1.48
C HIS A 147 -11.00 15.39 -0.22
N MET A 148 -11.61 16.26 0.60
CA MET A 148 -11.04 16.74 1.88
C MET A 148 -10.99 15.63 2.93
N ALA A 149 -12.06 14.83 3.03
CA ALA A 149 -12.13 13.72 3.98
C ALA A 149 -11.09 12.64 3.67
N VAL A 150 -10.94 12.33 2.38
CA VAL A 150 -9.91 11.41 1.88
C VAL A 150 -8.51 12.00 2.04
N LEU A 151 -8.31 13.29 1.75
CA LEU A 151 -7.01 13.94 1.92
C LEU A 151 -6.60 14.03 3.40
N ALA A 152 -7.56 14.22 4.31
CA ALA A 152 -7.32 14.12 5.74
C ALA A 152 -6.89 12.71 6.16
N TYR A 153 -7.53 11.67 5.60
CA TYR A 153 -7.12 10.28 5.81
C TYR A 153 -5.71 10.00 5.28
N VAL A 154 -5.40 10.41 4.04
CA VAL A 154 -4.07 10.24 3.44
C VAL A 154 -3.00 10.99 4.25
N LYS A 155 -3.29 12.19 4.76
CA LYS A 155 -2.38 12.93 5.65
C LYS A 155 -2.18 12.22 6.99
N ALA A 156 -3.24 11.70 7.60
CA ALA A 156 -3.13 10.94 8.84
C ALA A 156 -2.30 9.66 8.64
N GLU A 157 -2.44 8.99 7.50
CA GLU A 157 -1.65 7.81 7.15
C GLU A 157 -0.18 8.18 6.89
N LEU A 158 0.09 9.28 6.19
CA LEU A 158 1.44 9.82 6.01
C LEU A 158 2.09 10.21 7.34
N GLU A 159 1.34 10.84 8.25
CA GLU A 159 1.82 11.15 9.61
C GLU A 159 2.07 9.90 10.44
N TYR A 160 1.22 8.88 10.30
CA TYR A 160 1.42 7.58 10.95
C TYR A 160 2.68 6.89 10.42
N LEU A 161 2.89 6.88 9.10
CA LEU A 161 4.09 6.32 8.50
C LEU A 161 5.35 7.13 8.83
N GLN A 162 5.27 8.46 8.87
CA GLN A 162 6.37 9.32 9.35
C GLN A 162 6.67 9.07 10.81
N LYS A 163 5.64 8.94 11.66
CA LYS A 163 5.82 8.56 13.06
C LYS A 163 6.44 7.18 13.16
N LYS A 164 5.95 6.17 12.43
CA LYS A 164 6.49 4.81 12.42
C LYS A 164 7.94 4.79 11.94
N GLN A 165 8.26 5.54 10.88
CA GLN A 165 9.63 5.78 10.43
C GLN A 165 10.46 6.46 11.51
N ASN A 166 9.89 7.43 12.24
CA ASN A 166 10.50 8.09 13.38
C ASN A 166 10.46 7.26 14.68
N TRP A 167 9.79 6.11 14.74
CA TRP A 167 9.88 5.13 15.83
C TRP A 167 11.00 4.14 15.48
N ASP A 168 11.10 3.71 14.22
CA ASP A 168 12.24 2.96 13.69
C ASP A 168 13.54 3.80 13.70
N LEU A 169 13.43 5.12 13.55
CA LEU A 169 14.52 6.11 13.70
C LEU A 169 14.53 6.79 15.08
N GLY A 170 13.52 6.55 15.92
CA GLY A 170 13.31 7.22 17.22
C GLY A 170 14.23 6.73 18.32
N ASP A 171 14.95 5.65 18.04
CA ASP A 171 16.10 5.18 18.80
C ASP A 171 17.42 5.38 18.03
N ARG A 172 17.42 6.25 17.01
CA ARG A 172 18.61 6.70 16.29
C ARG A 172 18.58 8.20 16.06
N PRO A 173 19.10 9.00 17.00
CA PRO A 173 19.77 10.21 16.57
C PRO A 173 20.86 9.78 15.59
N LEU A 174 20.96 10.48 14.47
CA LEU A 174 22.06 10.46 13.49
C LEU A 174 23.38 10.98 14.11
N GLN A 175 23.65 10.56 15.35
CA GLN A 175 24.96 10.58 15.96
C GLN A 175 25.42 9.14 16.09
N LEU A 176 26.54 8.88 15.43
CA LEU A 176 27.42 7.76 15.62
C LEU A 176 27.89 7.71 17.09
N LYS A 177 27.02 7.31 18.01
CA LYS A 177 27.36 6.96 19.39
C LYS A 177 26.67 5.65 19.70
N THR A 178 27.49 4.61 19.69
CA THR A 178 27.29 3.30 20.31
C THR A 178 26.57 3.45 21.65
N THR A 179 25.25 3.27 21.68
CA THR A 179 24.52 3.01 22.91
C THR A 179 24.77 1.55 23.29
N ALA A 180 25.61 1.41 24.31
CA ALA A 180 25.96 0.16 24.96
C ALA A 180 24.75 -0.40 25.73
N GLY A 181 23.84 -1.05 25.01
CA GLY A 181 23.34 -2.35 25.44
C GLY A 181 24.26 -3.42 24.84
N PRO A 182 24.37 -4.62 25.41
CA PRO A 182 25.05 -5.71 24.72
C PRO A 182 24.27 -5.96 23.42
N ALA A 183 24.80 -5.46 22.30
CA ALA A 183 24.20 -5.65 21.00
C ALA A 183 23.96 -7.14 20.84
N TYR A 184 22.69 -7.53 20.69
CA TYR A 184 22.33 -8.93 20.50
C TYR A 184 23.04 -9.43 19.24
N ARG A 185 24.06 -10.26 19.43
CA ARG A 185 24.88 -10.80 18.34
C ARG A 185 24.52 -12.25 18.08
N ILE A 186 24.41 -12.58 16.80
CA ILE A 186 24.16 -13.93 16.35
C ILE A 186 25.47 -14.70 16.41
N LYS A 187 25.56 -15.65 17.35
CA LYS A 187 26.69 -16.57 17.44
C LYS A 187 26.57 -17.63 16.35
N VAL A 188 27.58 -17.69 15.48
CA VAL A 188 27.68 -18.73 14.45
C VAL A 188 28.82 -19.69 14.78
N SER A 189 28.65 -20.96 14.41
CA SER A 189 29.65 -22.00 14.65
C SER A 189 30.72 -22.10 13.56
N ILE A 190 30.66 -21.25 12.54
CA ILE A 190 31.58 -21.22 11.40
C ILE A 190 32.60 -20.09 11.55
N SER A 191 33.80 -20.27 10.99
CA SER A 191 34.85 -19.25 11.01
C SER A 191 34.45 -18.00 10.21
N ALA A 192 35.14 -16.88 10.45
CA ALA A 192 34.94 -15.65 9.68
C ALA A 192 35.15 -15.85 8.17
N ASP A 193 36.10 -16.69 7.76
CA ASP A 193 36.34 -17.03 6.36
C ASP A 193 35.17 -17.79 5.76
N ALA A 194 34.65 -18.79 6.49
CA ALA A 194 33.52 -19.59 6.06
C ALA A 194 32.24 -18.75 5.99
N LEU A 195 32.05 -17.81 6.92
CA LEU A 195 30.94 -16.86 6.91
C LEU A 195 31.01 -15.93 5.69
N ALA A 196 32.19 -15.37 5.38
CA ALA A 196 32.38 -14.52 4.22
C ALA A 196 32.07 -15.27 2.91
N TYR A 197 32.56 -16.52 2.79
CA TYR A 197 32.31 -17.33 1.61
C TYR A 197 30.85 -17.78 1.50
N LEU A 198 30.19 -18.12 2.61
CA LEU A 198 28.76 -18.44 2.62
C LEU A 198 27.93 -17.24 2.14
N LEU A 199 28.23 -16.03 2.61
CA LEU A 199 27.56 -14.81 2.16
C LEU A 199 27.76 -14.58 0.66
N ARG A 200 28.94 -14.89 0.14
CA ARG A 200 29.21 -14.83 -1.29
C ARG A 200 28.31 -15.79 -2.07
N LEU A 201 28.21 -17.05 -1.64
CA LEU A 201 27.33 -18.04 -2.28
C LEU A 201 25.85 -17.63 -2.22
N LEU A 202 25.39 -17.06 -1.10
CA LEU A 202 24.02 -16.56 -0.96
C LEU A 202 23.72 -15.39 -1.90
N VAL A 203 24.70 -14.51 -2.14
CA VAL A 203 24.58 -13.42 -3.11
C VAL A 203 24.64 -13.93 -4.55
N GLU A 204 25.57 -14.84 -4.86
CA GLU A 204 25.73 -15.42 -6.20
C GLU A 204 24.55 -16.30 -6.61
N SER A 205 23.93 -17.01 -5.67
CA SER A 205 22.71 -17.80 -5.88
C SER A 205 21.44 -16.96 -6.00
N GLY A 206 21.53 -15.63 -5.82
CA GLY A 206 20.38 -14.72 -5.87
C GLY A 206 19.45 -14.80 -4.65
N ILE A 207 19.80 -15.58 -3.62
CA ILE A 207 19.04 -15.66 -2.36
C ILE A 207 19.13 -14.33 -1.60
N ILE A 208 20.30 -13.68 -1.62
CA ILE A 208 20.52 -12.36 -1.04
C ILE A 208 20.80 -11.35 -2.15
N ILE A 209 19.92 -10.37 -2.30
CA ILE A 209 20.14 -9.23 -3.19
C ILE A 209 20.70 -8.08 -2.34
N ALA A 210 22.02 -7.92 -2.34
CA ALA A 210 22.69 -6.85 -1.61
C ALA A 210 23.50 -5.93 -2.54
N GLN A 211 23.05 -4.69 -2.70
CA GLN A 211 23.78 -3.63 -3.38
C GLN A 211 23.76 -2.36 -2.53
N PRO A 212 24.92 -1.81 -2.10
CA PRO A 212 26.28 -2.30 -2.32
C PRO A 212 26.71 -3.42 -1.35
N ARG A 213 27.53 -4.38 -1.84
CA ARG A 213 28.05 -5.53 -1.05
C ARG A 213 28.82 -5.11 0.22
N SER A 214 29.44 -3.93 0.21
CA SER A 214 30.14 -3.36 1.37
C SER A 214 29.20 -3.11 2.56
N GLN A 215 27.94 -2.73 2.32
CA GLN A 215 26.95 -2.55 3.39
C GLN A 215 26.55 -3.88 4.02
N LEU A 216 26.37 -4.93 3.21
CA LEU A 216 26.11 -6.29 3.71
C LEU A 216 27.24 -6.76 4.63
N LEU A 217 28.50 -6.60 4.20
CA LEU A 217 29.66 -7.00 5.00
C LEU A 217 29.76 -6.18 6.28
N GLY A 218 29.47 -4.87 6.23
CA GLY A 218 29.42 -4.01 7.41
C GLY A 218 28.31 -4.39 8.38
N PHE A 219 27.15 -4.80 7.88
CA PHE A 219 26.05 -5.31 8.69
C PHE A 219 26.43 -6.62 9.38
N VAL A 220 26.98 -7.58 8.64
CA VAL A 220 27.38 -8.87 9.18
C VAL A 220 28.45 -8.69 10.25
N ALA A 221 29.45 -7.85 9.98
CA ALA A 221 30.54 -7.59 10.91
C ALA A 221 30.08 -7.05 12.29
N ARG A 222 28.96 -6.32 12.31
CA ARG A 222 28.39 -5.73 13.53
C ARG A 222 27.46 -6.68 14.29
N ASN A 223 26.77 -7.57 13.58
CA ASN A 223 25.68 -8.38 14.14
C ASN A 223 26.04 -9.85 14.34
N PHE A 224 27.16 -10.33 13.79
CA PHE A 224 27.57 -11.73 13.90
C PHE A 224 28.84 -11.89 14.73
N GLN A 225 28.91 -13.00 15.46
CA GLN A 225 30.07 -13.40 16.25
C GLN A 225 30.52 -14.80 15.80
N THR A 226 31.79 -14.92 15.42
CA THR A 226 32.39 -16.19 14.98
C THR A 226 33.32 -16.75 16.05
N PRO A 227 33.62 -18.07 16.02
CA PRO A 227 34.54 -18.68 16.98
C PRO A 227 35.95 -18.07 16.84
N GLY A 228 36.60 -17.77 17.96
CA GLY A 228 37.98 -17.28 18.01
C GLY A 228 38.15 -15.76 18.15
N ILE A 229 37.08 -14.97 18.00
CA ILE A 229 37.13 -13.49 18.12
C ILE A 229 36.67 -13.00 19.51
N GLY A 230 36.14 -13.89 20.34
CA GLY A 230 35.62 -13.52 21.66
C GLY A 230 34.57 -12.42 21.54
N GLU A 231 34.58 -11.44 22.45
CA GLU A 231 33.66 -10.29 22.45
C GLU A 231 34.02 -9.18 21.42
N GLN A 232 35.10 -9.36 20.65
CA GLN A 232 35.52 -8.37 19.67
C GLN A 232 34.60 -8.35 18.44
N LEU A 233 34.57 -7.20 17.77
CA LEU A 233 33.83 -7.04 16.51
C LEU A 233 34.62 -7.65 15.35
N LEU A 234 33.91 -8.27 14.42
CA LEU A 234 34.48 -8.63 13.13
C LEU A 234 34.88 -7.35 12.39
N SER A 235 36.06 -7.35 11.79
CA SER A 235 36.45 -6.25 10.90
C SER A 235 35.76 -6.43 9.54
N ALA A 236 34.96 -5.43 9.15
CA ALA A 236 34.29 -5.43 7.85
C ALA A 236 35.29 -5.44 6.68
N SER A 237 36.45 -4.81 6.83
CA SER A 237 37.52 -4.85 5.82
C SER A 237 38.16 -6.23 5.74
N SER A 238 38.43 -6.88 6.87
CA SER A 238 38.92 -8.27 6.90
C SER A 238 37.90 -9.22 6.26
N LEU A 239 36.62 -9.06 6.58
CA LEU A 239 35.55 -9.87 5.98
C LEU A 239 35.45 -9.65 4.47
N GLY A 240 35.67 -8.43 3.98
CA GLY A 240 35.73 -8.11 2.55
C GLY A 240 36.90 -8.77 1.81
N VAL A 241 38.09 -8.82 2.42
CA VAL A 241 39.23 -9.55 1.85
C VAL A 241 38.90 -11.05 1.76
N LYS A 242 38.38 -11.63 2.83
CA LYS A 242 37.99 -13.05 2.93
C LYS A 242 36.84 -13.42 2.00
N TYR A 243 35.95 -12.47 1.72
CA TYR A 243 34.86 -12.62 0.75
C TYR A 243 35.41 -12.80 -0.68
N LEU A 244 36.48 -12.09 -1.03
CA LEU A 244 37.12 -12.19 -2.34
C LEU A 244 38.09 -13.38 -2.44
N GLN A 245 38.89 -13.59 -1.40
CA GLN A 245 39.97 -14.58 -1.37
C GLN A 245 39.56 -15.84 -0.61
N VAL A 246 38.99 -16.80 -1.36
CA VAL A 246 38.49 -18.06 -0.80
C VAL A 246 39.54 -19.15 -0.96
N VAL A 247 39.92 -19.78 0.15
CA VAL A 247 40.84 -20.93 0.17
C VAL A 247 40.04 -22.23 0.12
N GLN A 248 40.60 -23.29 -0.47
CA GLN A 248 39.94 -24.59 -0.61
C GLN A 248 39.48 -25.19 0.73
N THR A 249 40.22 -24.95 1.81
CA THR A 249 39.86 -25.36 3.18
C THR A 249 38.57 -24.70 3.65
N THR A 250 38.40 -23.41 3.38
CA THR A 250 37.17 -22.64 3.66
C THR A 250 35.99 -23.20 2.88
N ALA A 251 36.17 -23.52 1.60
CA ALA A 251 35.12 -24.10 0.77
C ALA A 251 34.67 -25.48 1.28
N LYS A 252 35.60 -26.33 1.75
CA LYS A 252 35.26 -27.60 2.41
C LYS A 252 34.43 -27.39 3.68
N GLY A 253 34.79 -26.39 4.49
CA GLY A 253 34.03 -26.03 5.70
C GLY A 253 32.61 -25.57 5.41
N VAL A 254 32.42 -24.71 4.41
CA VAL A 254 31.08 -24.24 3.98
C VAL A 254 30.26 -25.39 3.40
N ARG A 255 30.85 -26.24 2.56
CA ARG A 255 30.17 -27.44 2.03
C ARG A 255 29.68 -28.35 3.16
N ALA A 256 30.50 -28.59 4.18
CA ALA A 256 30.08 -29.38 5.34
C ALA A 256 28.91 -28.74 6.13
N ALA A 257 28.88 -27.41 6.23
CA ALA A 257 27.75 -26.70 6.84
C ALA A 257 26.46 -26.85 6.01
N LEU A 258 26.54 -26.68 4.69
CA LEU A 258 25.40 -26.84 3.78
C LEU A 258 24.85 -28.27 3.77
N MET A 259 25.73 -29.29 3.75
CA MET A 259 25.31 -30.70 3.83
C MET A 259 24.58 -31.02 5.14
N ARG A 260 24.98 -30.39 6.26
CA ARG A 260 24.25 -30.52 7.54
C ARG A 260 22.85 -29.91 7.45
N MET A 261 22.70 -28.74 6.82
CA MET A 261 21.39 -28.12 6.60
C MET A 261 20.51 -28.98 5.70
N LEU A 262 21.08 -29.52 4.61
CA LEU A 262 20.39 -30.42 3.69
C LEU A 262 19.91 -31.68 4.42
N LYS A 263 20.77 -32.32 5.22
CA LYS A 263 20.38 -33.49 6.02
C LYS A 263 19.23 -33.19 7.00
N ILE A 264 19.20 -31.99 7.60
CA ILE A 264 18.08 -31.57 8.44
C ILE A 264 16.81 -31.43 7.60
N LEU A 265 16.91 -30.84 6.41
CA LEU A 265 15.80 -30.69 5.49
C LEU A 265 15.24 -32.06 5.08
N ASP A 266 16.09 -32.98 4.63
CA ASP A 266 15.72 -34.35 4.23
C ASP A 266 15.12 -35.17 5.38
N SER A 267 15.56 -34.92 6.61
CA SER A 267 14.98 -35.59 7.80
C SER A 267 13.59 -35.07 8.16
N ARG A 268 13.26 -33.82 7.78
CA ARG A 268 11.98 -33.17 8.09
C ARG A 268 10.97 -33.32 6.96
N PHE A 269 11.46 -33.45 5.74
CA PHE A 269 10.66 -33.55 4.54
C PHE A 269 11.25 -34.67 3.69
N ALA A 270 10.50 -35.75 3.48
CA ALA A 270 10.92 -36.82 2.58
C ALA A 270 10.82 -36.32 1.14
N PHE A 271 11.90 -35.71 0.64
CA PHE A 271 12.00 -35.40 -0.78
C PHE A 271 12.23 -36.72 -1.51
N VAL A 272 11.24 -37.11 -2.33
CA VAL A 272 11.44 -38.18 -3.32
C VAL A 272 12.57 -37.72 -4.22
N HIS A 273 13.69 -38.44 -4.23
CA HIS A 273 14.85 -38.14 -5.05
C HIS A 273 14.45 -37.96 -6.51
N PHE A 274 14.44 -36.71 -6.99
CA PHE A 274 14.53 -36.40 -8.41
C PHE A 274 16.00 -36.06 -8.67
N PHE A 275 16.73 -37.05 -9.18
CA PHE A 275 17.99 -36.82 -9.88
C PHE A 275 17.70 -36.28 -11.28
#